data_AF-A0A2X0XZT7-F1
#
_entry.id   AF-A0A2X0XZT7-F1
#
_cell.length_a   1.000
_cell.length_b   1.000
_cell.length_c   1.000
_cell.angle_alpha   90.00
_cell.angle_beta   90.00
_cell.angle_gamma   90.00
#
_symmetry.space_group_name_H-M   'P 1'
#
loop_
_entity.id
_entity.type
_entity.pdbx_description
1 polymer ?
#
loop_
_entity_poly.entity_id
_entity_poly.type
_entity_poly.pdbx_seq_one_letter_code
_entity_poly.pdbx_strand_id
1 'polypeptide(L)'
;MTLTDLAQKLKALGYPVAYSHFKSVQVPPFICYLVVDGDTFSADNKVLSKIKYVDIELYVVDKDLVAEKKIEDMLNENELPWSYDELFIRDEGVFKCTYSITLIN
;
A
#
# COMPACT_ATOMS: atom_id res chain seq x y z
N MET A 1 4.31 3.09 -12.76
CA MET A 1 4.81 3.61 -11.47
C MET A 1 5.66 2.53 -10.83
N THR A 2 6.88 2.83 -10.37
CA THR A 2 7.72 1.83 -9.70
C THR A 2 7.36 1.69 -8.22
N LEU A 3 7.78 0.59 -7.59
CA LEU A 3 7.63 0.39 -6.14
C LEU A 3 8.33 1.49 -5.32
N THR A 4 9.44 2.03 -5.84
CA THR A 4 10.16 3.16 -5.21
C THR A 4 9.35 4.45 -5.29
N ASP A 5 8.72 4.72 -6.44
CA ASP A 5 7.86 5.90 -6.62
C ASP A 5 6.65 5.84 -5.68
N LEU A 6 6.02 4.66 -5.56
CA LEU A 6 4.93 4.44 -4.61
C LEU A 6 5.38 4.77 -3.18
N ALA A 7 6.55 4.25 -2.77
CA ALA A 7 7.07 4.49 -1.43
C ALA A 7 7.31 5.98 -1.15
N GLN A 8 7.78 6.74 -2.14
CA GLN A 8 7.98 8.19 -2.01
C GLN A 8 6.63 8.93 -1.88
N LYS A 9 5.65 8.54 -2.70
CA LYS A 9 4.29 9.13 -2.64
C LYS A 9 3.60 8.86 -1.31
N LEU A 10 3.69 7.63 -0.79
CA LEU A 10 3.16 7.28 0.53
C LEU A 10 3.82 8.10 1.65
N LYS A 11 5.15 8.27 1.61
CA LYS A 11 5.88 9.10 2.58
C LYS A 11 5.45 10.57 2.54
N ALA A 12 5.08 11.09 1.37
CA ALA A 12 4.63 12.46 1.20
C ALA A 12 3.27 12.73 1.88
N LEU A 13 2.51 11.69 2.25
CA LEU A 13 1.22 11.83 2.97
C LEU A 13 1.38 12.27 4.44
N GLY A 14 2.62 12.24 4.95
CA GLY A 14 2.96 12.69 6.31
C GLY A 14 2.85 11.61 7.39
N TYR A 15 2.76 10.33 7.00
CA TYR A 15 2.72 9.19 7.92
C TYR A 15 4.07 8.46 7.96
N PRO A 16 4.41 7.77 9.07
CA PRO A 16 5.46 6.76 9.07
C PRO A 16 5.14 5.69 8.01
N VAL A 17 6.10 5.37 7.15
CA VAL A 17 5.94 4.36 6.08
C VAL A 17 7.08 3.35 6.11
N ALA A 18 6.73 2.06 6.08
CA ALA A 18 7.70 0.98 5.95
C ALA A 18 7.27 -0.04 4.89
N TYR A 19 8.26 -0.74 4.33
CA TYR A 19 7.99 -1.91 3.49
C TYR A 19 7.76 -3.12 4.38
N SER A 20 6.61 -3.78 4.26
CA SER A 20 6.16 -4.95 5.03
C SER A 20 6.03 -4.74 6.56
N HIS A 21 7.04 -4.21 7.24
CA HIS A 21 7.04 -4.08 8.70
C HIS A 21 8.03 -3.03 9.18
N PHE A 22 7.78 -2.49 10.37
CA PHE A 22 8.74 -1.69 11.13
C PHE A 22 9.64 -2.59 11.98
N LYS A 23 10.89 -2.18 12.22
CA LYS A 23 11.83 -2.91 13.09
C LYS A 23 11.57 -2.68 14.59
N SER A 24 10.78 -1.67 14.90
CA SER A 24 10.38 -1.27 16.24
C SER A 24 8.87 -1.05 16.25
N VAL A 25 8.27 -1.13 17.45
CA VAL A 25 6.85 -0.79 17.63
C VAL A 25 6.59 0.62 17.12
N GLN A 26 5.51 0.76 16.35
CA GLN A 26 5.10 2.03 15.77
C GLN A 26 3.73 2.43 16.32
N VAL A 27 3.58 3.70 16.68
CA VAL A 27 2.29 4.24 17.13
C VAL A 27 1.45 4.58 15.88
N PRO A 28 0.21 4.06 15.75
CA PRO A 28 -0.71 4.46 14.69
C PRO A 28 -1.02 5.98 14.73
N PRO A 29 -1.30 6.63 13.60
CA PRO A 29 -1.40 6.06 12.26
C PRO A 29 -0.05 5.78 11.62
N PHE A 30 0.08 4.63 10.95
CA PHE A 30 1.23 4.32 10.09
C PHE A 30 0.81 3.50 8.88
N ILE A 31 1.67 3.49 7.86
CA ILE A 31 1.44 2.76 6.61
C ILE A 31 2.51 1.69 6.44
N CYS A 32 2.08 0.47 6.14
CA CYS A 32 2.92 -0.56 5.55
C CYS A 32 2.54 -0.72 4.08
N TYR A 33 3.50 -1.03 3.22
CA TYR A 33 3.21 -1.47 1.86
C TYR A 33 4.05 -2.69 1.53
N LEU A 34 3.49 -3.63 0.79
CA LEU A 34 4.15 -4.90 0.49
C LEU A 34 3.66 -5.48 -0.83
N VAL A 35 4.58 -6.14 -1.54
CA VAL A 35 4.21 -6.95 -2.70
C VAL A 35 3.64 -8.26 -2.17
N VAL A 36 2.38 -8.53 -2.47
CA VAL A 36 1.68 -9.76 -2.05
C VAL A 36 1.77 -10.86 -3.08
N ASP A 37 1.87 -10.49 -4.36
CA ASP A 37 2.04 -11.41 -5.47
C ASP A 37 2.62 -10.66 -6.69
N GLY A 38 2.95 -11.37 -7.76
CA GLY A 38 3.41 -10.76 -9.00
C GLY A 38 3.39 -11.70 -10.19
N ASP A 39 3.43 -11.11 -11.37
CA ASP A 39 3.42 -11.83 -12.63
C ASP A 39 4.39 -11.19 -13.63
N THR A 40 4.61 -11.84 -14.77
CA THR A 40 5.44 -11.32 -15.86
C THR A 40 4.75 -11.53 -17.19
N PHE A 41 4.75 -10.50 -18.02
CA PHE A 41 4.44 -10.65 -19.43
C PHE A 41 5.72 -11.00 -20.18
N SER A 42 5.72 -12.11 -20.92
CA SER A 42 6.91 -12.63 -21.61
C SER A 42 6.63 -12.97 -23.06
N ALA A 43 7.59 -12.71 -23.94
CA ALA A 43 7.60 -13.14 -25.34
C ALA A 43 9.03 -13.50 -25.77
N ASP A 44 9.19 -14.38 -26.75
CA ASP A 44 10.50 -14.79 -27.29
C ASP A 44 11.51 -15.24 -26.20
N ASN A 45 11.03 -15.99 -25.19
CA ASN A 45 11.81 -16.42 -24.02
C ASN A 45 12.45 -15.26 -23.21
N LYS A 46 11.84 -14.07 -23.26
CA LYS A 46 12.25 -12.88 -22.51
C LYS A 46 11.08 -12.26 -21.77
N VAL A 47 11.32 -11.82 -20.54
CA VAL A 47 10.37 -11.00 -19.78
C VAL A 47 10.34 -9.59 -20.37
N LEU A 48 9.18 -9.13 -20.79
CA LEU A 48 8.95 -7.81 -21.37
C LEU A 48 8.44 -6.80 -20.33
N SER A 49 7.59 -7.24 -19.40
CA SER A 49 7.13 -6.41 -18.28
C SER A 49 6.91 -7.24 -17.02
N LYS A 50 6.98 -6.56 -15.88
CA LYS A 50 6.76 -7.13 -14.55
C LYS A 50 5.52 -6.49 -13.94
N ILE A 51 4.63 -7.34 -13.46
CA ILE A 51 3.43 -6.97 -12.75
C ILE A 51 3.68 -7.26 -11.27
N LYS A 52 3.33 -6.31 -10.40
CA LYS A 52 3.36 -6.48 -8.95
C LYS A 52 1.99 -6.18 -8.40
N TYR A 53 1.44 -7.10 -7.62
CA TYR A 53 0.27 -6.87 -6.80
C TYR A 53 0.75 -6.37 -5.45
N VAL A 54 0.29 -5.19 -5.07
CA VAL A 54 0.79 -4.47 -3.90
C VAL A 54 -0.38 -4.13 -3.00
N ASP A 55 -0.23 -4.47 -1.72
CA ASP A 55 -1.12 -3.98 -0.68
C ASP A 55 -0.50 -2.76 0.00
N ILE A 56 -1.34 -1.75 0.22
CA ILE A 56 -1.05 -0.58 1.04
C ILE A 56 -1.95 -0.70 2.27
N GLU A 57 -1.35 -0.94 3.41
CA GLU A 57 -2.03 -1.16 4.68
C GLU A 57 -1.89 0.08 5.57
N LEU A 58 -3.01 0.72 5.88
CA LEU A 58 -3.10 1.78 6.88
C LEU A 58 -3.56 1.19 8.20
N TYR A 59 -2.76 1.38 9.24
CA TYR A 59 -3.08 0.96 10.61
C TYR A 59 -3.50 2.18 11.43
N VAL A 60 -4.68 2.14 12.05
CA VAL A 60 -5.27 3.23 12.86
C VAL A 60 -5.96 2.67 14.11
N VAL A 61 -5.97 3.43 15.21
CA VAL A 61 -6.67 3.01 16.45
C VAL A 61 -8.19 3.14 16.28
N ASP A 62 -8.62 4.30 15.81
CA ASP A 62 -10.01 4.60 15.49
C ASP A 62 -10.15 4.83 13.99
N LYS A 63 -11.37 4.67 13.46
CA LYS A 63 -11.67 4.94 12.05
C LYS A 63 -11.25 6.37 11.67
N ASP A 64 -10.30 6.50 10.75
CA ASP A 64 -9.73 7.77 10.33
C ASP A 64 -9.97 8.02 8.83
N LEU A 65 -11.14 8.60 8.54
CA LEU A 65 -11.56 8.92 7.18
C LEU A 65 -10.64 9.96 6.51
N VAL A 66 -9.88 10.74 7.28
CA VAL A 66 -8.95 11.74 6.73
C VAL A 66 -7.69 11.04 6.23
N ALA A 67 -7.15 10.10 7.01
CA ALA A 67 -6.00 9.30 6.59
C ALA A 67 -6.32 8.40 5.39
N GLU A 68 -7.48 7.75 5.39
CA GLU A 68 -7.98 6.96 4.27
C GLU A 68 -8.11 7.80 3.00
N LYS A 69 -8.78 8.96 3.11
CA LYS A 69 -8.95 9.88 1.98
C LYS A 69 -7.62 10.35 1.37
N LYS A 70 -6.58 10.58 2.18
CA LYS A 70 -5.25 10.94 1.65
C LYS A 70 -4.64 9.83 0.79
N ILE A 71 -4.82 8.56 1.16
CA ILE A 71 -4.35 7.43 0.36
C ILE A 71 -5.17 7.37 -0.93
N GLU A 72 -6.50 7.45 -0.83
CA GLU A 72 -7.40 7.41 -1.99
C GLU A 72 -7.12 8.54 -2.98
N ASP A 73 -6.97 9.77 -2.50
CA ASP A 73 -6.65 10.93 -3.34
C ASP A 73 -5.30 10.73 -4.04
N MET A 74 -4.27 10.24 -3.32
CA MET A 74 -2.97 9.92 -3.91
C MET A 74 -3.08 8.84 -4.99
N LEU A 75 -3.85 7.77 -4.76
CA LEU A 75 -4.06 6.72 -5.75
C LEU A 75 -4.78 7.26 -7.00
N ASN A 76 -5.83 8.05 -6.80
CA ASN A 76 -6.63 8.64 -7.87
C ASN A 76 -5.83 9.65 -8.71
N GLU A 77 -5.06 10.53 -8.06
CA GLU A 77 -4.16 11.50 -8.72
C GLU A 77 -3.08 10.81 -9.58
N ASN A 78 -2.78 9.55 -9.29
CA ASN A 78 -1.78 8.76 -10.00
C ASN A 78 -2.39 7.70 -10.92
N GLU A 79 -3.70 7.76 -11.15
CA GLU A 79 -4.43 6.84 -12.03
C GLU A 79 -4.18 5.37 -11.65
N LEU A 80 -4.14 5.07 -10.35
CA LEU A 80 -3.97 3.73 -9.82
C LEU A 80 -5.34 3.18 -9.40
N PRO A 81 -5.96 2.26 -10.17
CA PRO A 81 -7.15 1.57 -9.71
C PRO A 81 -6.85 0.73 -8.47
N TRP A 82 -7.78 0.73 -7.52
CA TRP A 82 -7.63 0.04 -6.24
C TRP A 82 -8.91 -0.69 -5.84
N SER A 83 -8.73 -1.76 -5.06
CA SER A 83 -9.79 -2.38 -4.27
C SER A 83 -9.51 -2.18 -2.79
N TYR A 84 -10.56 -2.22 -1.97
CA TYR A 84 -10.49 -1.95 -0.54
C TYR A 84 -11.02 -3.10 0.30
N ASP A 85 -10.31 -3.38 1.39
CA ASP A 85 -10.72 -4.28 2.45
C ASP A 85 -10.38 -3.66 3.83
N GLU A 86 -11.13 -4.03 4.87
CA GLU A 86 -10.87 -3.55 6.23
C GLU A 86 -11.02 -4.68 7.25
N LEU A 87 -10.07 -4.74 8.18
CA LEU A 87 -10.08 -5.70 9.28
C LEU A 87 -9.75 -5.02 10.61
N PHE A 88 -10.54 -5.31 11.65
CA PHE A 88 -10.15 -4.96 13.02
C PHE A 88 -9.29 -6.08 13.65
N ILE A 89 -8.03 -5.78 13.94
CA ILE A 89 -7.08 -6.70 14.58
C ILE A 89 -7.27 -6.59 16.09
N ARG A 90 -8.11 -7.47 16.66
CA ARG A 90 -8.52 -7.41 18.08
C ARG A 90 -7.36 -7.40 19.07
N ASP A 91 -6.34 -8.22 18.83
CA ASP A 91 -5.22 -8.37 19.76
C ASP A 91 -4.33 -7.11 19.81
N GLU A 92 -4.31 -6.35 18.71
CA GLU A 92 -3.55 -5.10 18.58
C GLU A 92 -4.41 -3.86 18.83
N GLY A 93 -5.75 -4.01 18.87
CA GLY A 93 -6.69 -2.91 19.07
C GLY A 93 -6.68 -1.85 17.95
N VAL A 94 -6.39 -2.27 16.71
CA VAL A 94 -6.29 -1.37 15.54
C VAL A 94 -7.12 -1.87 14.37
N PHE A 95 -7.60 -0.94 13.55
CA PHE A 95 -8.08 -1.23 12.20
C PHE A 95 -6.91 -1.28 11.23
N LYS A 96 -6.97 -2.25 10.32
CA LYS A 96 -6.12 -2.37 9.14
C LYS A 96 -6.96 -2.14 7.90
N CYS A 97 -6.82 -0.97 7.28
CA CYS A 97 -7.46 -0.64 6.01
C CYS A 97 -6.48 -0.96 4.88
N THR A 98 -6.86 -1.84 3.96
CA THR A 98 -5.98 -2.35 2.91
C THR A 98 -6.46 -1.87 1.54
N TYR A 99 -5.59 -1.17 0.82
CA TYR A 99 -5.79 -0.79 -0.58
C TYR A 99 -4.89 -1.66 -1.46
N SER A 100 -5.50 -2.53 -2.26
CA SER A 100 -4.77 -3.41 -3.18
C SER A 100 -4.69 -2.78 -4.56
N ILE A 101 -3.48 -2.69 -5.12
CA ILE A 101 -3.21 -2.08 -6.42
C ILE A 101 -2.33 -2.98 -7.28
N THR A 102 -2.33 -2.71 -8.59
CA THR A 102 -1.43 -3.35 -9.55
C THR A 102 -0.41 -2.33 -10.06
N LEU A 103 0.88 -2.63 -9.92
CA LEU A 103 1.96 -1.87 -10.53
C LEU A 103 2.51 -2.64 -11.73
N ILE A 104 2.51 -2.00 -12.90
CA ILE A 104 3.09 -2.55 -14.14
C ILE A 104 4.35 -1.76 -14.48
N ASN A 105 5.45 -2.47 -14.68
CA ASN A 105 6.78 -1.94 -15.00
C ASN A 105 7.39 -2.62 -16.22
#